data_AF-A0A6N9AUJ6-F1
#
_entry.id   AF-A0A6N9AUJ6-F1
#
_cell.length_a   1.000
_cell.length_b   1.000
_cell.length_c   1.000
_cell.angle_alpha   90.00
_cell.angle_beta   90.00
_cell.angle_gamma   90.00
#
_symmetry.space_group_name_H-M   'P 1'
#
loop_
_entity.id
_entity.type
_entity.pdbx_description
1 polymer ?
#
loop_
_entity_poly.entity_id
_entity_poly.type
_entity_poly.pdbx_seq_one_letter_code
_entity_poly.pdbx_strand_id
1 'polypeptide(L)'
;MVNSDTVVRARIDSITKARAMTALQAMGLSMSDAIRLLLVRIANEKRLPFPIQVPSSATTKAMKELEEGRGLRFGNTEDLCNDLDI
;
A
#
# COMPACT_ATOMS: atom_id res chain seq x y z
N MET A 1 -3.49 -15.11 -21.87
CA MET A 1 -4.90 -14.90 -21.43
C MET A 1 -4.89 -14.62 -19.94
N VAL A 2 -5.43 -13.49 -19.50
CA VAL A 2 -5.62 -13.22 -18.06
C VAL A 2 -6.84 -14.03 -17.63
N ASN A 3 -6.61 -15.12 -16.90
CA ASN A 3 -7.69 -15.98 -16.44
C ASN A 3 -8.42 -15.27 -15.30
N SER A 4 -9.68 -14.87 -15.51
CA SER A 4 -10.47 -14.13 -14.51
C SER A 4 -11.09 -15.03 -13.44
N ASP A 5 -10.62 -16.28 -13.31
CA ASP A 5 -11.18 -17.30 -12.42
C ASP A 5 -10.81 -17.09 -10.94
N THR A 6 -9.85 -16.21 -10.64
CA THR A 6 -9.46 -15.96 -9.25
C THR A 6 -10.42 -14.98 -8.57
N VAL A 7 -11.07 -15.44 -7.50
CA VAL A 7 -12.09 -14.67 -6.78
C VAL A 7 -11.48 -13.95 -5.59
N VAL A 8 -11.75 -12.65 -5.47
CA VAL A 8 -11.43 -11.85 -4.28
C VAL A 8 -12.63 -11.87 -3.33
N ARG A 9 -12.42 -12.33 -2.08
CA ARG A 9 -13.46 -12.34 -1.03
C ARG A 9 -12.95 -11.57 0.19
N ALA A 10 -13.75 -10.62 0.67
CA ALA A 10 -13.45 -9.86 1.89
C ALA A 10 -14.71 -9.77 2.76
N ARG A 11 -14.53 -9.85 4.07
CA ARG A 11 -15.61 -9.61 5.05
C ARG A 11 -15.75 -8.11 5.25
N ILE A 12 -17.00 -7.64 5.28
CA ILE A 12 -17.36 -6.25 5.54
C ILE A 12 -18.72 -6.24 6.23
N ASP A 13 -18.98 -5.26 7.07
CA ASP A 13 -20.30 -5.09 7.67
C ASP A 13 -21.35 -4.70 6.61
N SER A 14 -22.61 -5.01 6.89
CA SER A 14 -23.72 -4.82 5.95
C SER A 14 -23.98 -3.35 5.64
N ILE A 15 -23.77 -2.45 6.62
CA ILE A 15 -24.03 -1.02 6.48
C ILE A 15 -23.00 -0.41 5.51
N THR A 16 -21.71 -0.70 5.72
CA THR A 16 -20.65 -0.23 4.83
C THR A 16 -20.82 -0.79 3.43
N LYS A 17 -21.17 -2.08 3.28
CA LYS A 17 -21.46 -2.68 1.98
C LYS A 17 -22.57 -1.93 1.23
N ALA A 18 -23.69 -1.65 1.89
CA ALA A 18 -24.82 -0.97 1.28
C ALA A 18 -24.44 0.46 0.83
N ARG A 19 -23.78 1.23 1.71
CA ARG A 19 -23.33 2.59 1.41
C ARG A 19 -22.36 2.65 0.23
N ALA A 20 -21.37 1.75 0.21
CA ALA A 20 -20.41 1.66 -0.88
C ALA A 20 -21.09 1.29 -2.22
N MET A 21 -22.03 0.35 -2.18
CA MET A 21 -22.79 -0.07 -3.36
C MET A 21 -23.59 1.09 -3.96
N THR A 22 -24.33 1.85 -3.15
CA THR A 22 -25.08 3.02 -3.62
C THR A 22 -24.16 4.08 -4.23
N ALA A 23 -23.03 4.36 -3.59
CA ALA A 23 -22.07 5.34 -4.09
C ALA A 23 -21.48 4.92 -5.44
N LEU A 24 -21.05 3.66 -5.58
CA LEU A 24 -20.47 3.14 -6.82
C LEU A 24 -21.50 3.08 -7.95
N GLN A 25 -22.75 2.71 -7.65
CA GLN A 25 -23.83 2.72 -8.64
C GLN A 25 -24.11 4.13 -9.18
N ALA A 26 -24.09 5.15 -8.30
CA ALA A 26 -24.21 6.54 -8.73
C ALA A 26 -23.05 6.99 -9.65
N MET A 27 -21.89 6.33 -9.57
CA MET A 27 -20.75 6.52 -10.46
C MET A 27 -20.77 5.61 -11.71
N GLY A 28 -21.80 4.77 -11.88
CA GLY A 28 -21.89 3.81 -12.99
C GLY A 28 -20.95 2.60 -12.86
N LEU A 29 -20.48 2.30 -11.64
CA LEU A 29 -19.54 1.22 -11.37
C LEU A 29 -20.16 0.11 -10.53
N SER A 30 -19.80 -1.14 -10.82
CA SER A 30 -20.08 -2.25 -9.90
C SER A 30 -19.02 -2.36 -8.80
N MET A 31 -19.34 -3.05 -7.70
CA MET A 31 -18.36 -3.41 -6.66
C MET A 31 -17.14 -4.14 -7.25
N SER A 32 -17.38 -5.04 -8.19
CA SER A 32 -16.31 -5.81 -8.83
C SER A 32 -15.40 -4.93 -9.69
N ASP A 33 -15.93 -3.90 -10.34
CA ASP A 33 -15.13 -2.95 -11.12
C ASP A 33 -14.24 -2.11 -10.21
N ALA A 34 -14.80 -1.59 -9.12
CA ALA A 34 -14.05 -0.83 -8.13
C ALA A 34 -12.90 -1.64 -7.52
N ILE A 35 -13.16 -2.90 -7.13
CA ILE A 35 -12.14 -3.80 -6.59
C ILE A 35 -11.05 -4.09 -7.61
N ARG A 36 -11.41 -4.36 -8.87
CA ARG A 36 -10.43 -4.59 -9.95
C ARG A 36 -9.54 -3.38 -10.18
N LEU A 37 -10.13 -2.18 -10.30
CA LEU A 37 -9.38 -0.94 -10.52
C LEU A 37 -8.41 -0.66 -9.37
N LEU A 38 -8.86 -0.85 -8.12
CA LEU A 38 -8.01 -0.72 -6.94
C LEU A 38 -6.80 -1.64 -7.00
N LEU A 39 -7.01 -2.93 -7.28
CA LEU A 39 -5.93 -3.92 -7.30
C LEU A 39 -4.95 -3.67 -8.45
N VAL A 40 -5.43 -3.28 -9.64
CA VAL A 40 -4.58 -2.88 -10.76
C VAL A 40 -3.72 -1.66 -10.39
N ARG A 41 -4.31 -0.66 -9.74
CA ARG A 41 -3.57 0.54 -9.30
C ARG A 41 -2.49 0.19 -8.29
N ILE A 42 -2.80 -0.65 -7.31
CA ILE A 42 -1.83 -1.10 -6.29
C ILE A 42 -0.68 -1.88 -6.93
N ALA A 43 -0.98 -2.80 -7.85
CA ALA A 43 0.04 -3.60 -8.53
C ALA A 43 1.02 -2.72 -9.33
N ASN A 44 0.51 -1.69 -10.01
CA ASN A 44 1.32 -0.81 -10.85
C ASN A 44 2.10 0.24 -10.03
N GLU A 45 1.48 0.82 -9.01
CA GLU A 45 2.06 1.97 -8.29
C GLU A 45 2.70 1.62 -6.95
N LYS A 46 2.57 0.36 -6.51
CA LYS A 46 3.09 -0.12 -5.21
C LYS A 46 2.64 0.75 -4.02
N ARG A 47 1.46 1.37 -4.12
CA ARG A 47 0.86 2.21 -3.08
C ARG A 47 -0.66 2.15 -3.13
N LEU A 48 -1.31 2.46 -2.00
CA LEU A 48 -2.75 2.67 -1.97
C LEU A 48 -3.12 4.03 -2.60
N PRO A 49 -4.33 4.16 -3.17
CA PRO A 49 -4.81 5.41 -3.76
C PRO A 49 -5.17 6.48 -2.71
N PHE A 50 -4.96 6.19 -1.44
CA PHE A 50 -5.08 7.11 -0.31
C PHE A 50 -3.84 7.01 0.57
N PRO A 51 -3.46 8.09 1.27
CA PRO A 51 -2.30 8.09 2.13
C PRO A 51 -2.46 7.08 3.28
N ILE A 52 -1.48 6.20 3.44
CA ILE A 52 -1.35 5.38 4.65
C ILE A 52 -0.55 6.21 5.64
N GLN A 53 -1.23 6.79 6.63
CA GLN A 53 -0.61 7.72 7.57
C GLN A 53 0.21 7.01 8.67
N VAL A 54 0.11 5.68 8.79
CA VAL A 54 0.83 4.91 9.80
C VAL A 54 2.05 4.25 9.16
N PRO A 55 3.28 4.53 9.65
CA PRO A 55 4.49 3.85 9.20
C PRO A 55 4.33 2.34 9.31
N SER A 56 4.86 1.60 8.34
CA SER A 56 4.87 0.13 8.42
C SER A 56 5.66 -0.32 9.65
N SER A 57 5.38 -1.51 10.17
CA SER A 57 6.14 -2.06 11.32
C SER A 57 7.65 -2.07 11.07
N ALA A 58 8.07 -2.35 9.83
CA ALA A 58 9.46 -2.29 9.40
C ALA A 58 10.01 -0.85 9.48
N THR A 59 9.25 0.14 9.01
CA THR A 59 9.61 1.55 9.09
C THR A 59 9.73 2.01 10.54
N THR A 60 8.77 1.65 11.40
CA THR A 60 8.80 1.97 12.83
C THR A 60 10.00 1.35 13.52
N LYS A 61 10.36 0.11 13.17
CA LYS A 61 11.55 -0.58 13.71
C LYS A 61 12.84 0.14 13.28
N ALA A 62 12.96 0.48 12.00
CA ALA A 62 14.12 1.21 11.47
C ALA A 62 14.28 2.60 12.12
N MET A 63 13.17 3.33 12.32
CA MET A 63 13.19 4.62 13.01
C MET A 63 13.69 4.47 14.46
N LYS A 64 13.19 3.46 15.19
CA LYS A 64 13.62 3.17 16.57
C LYS A 64 15.09 2.79 16.64
N GLU A 65 15.60 1.99 15.69
CA GLU A 65 17.02 1.64 15.61
C GLU A 65 17.90 2.89 15.40
N LEU A 66 17.43 3.84 14.59
CA LEU A 66 18.12 5.11 14.38
C LEU A 66 18.13 5.98 15.66
N GLU A 67 16.99 6.10 16.34
CA GLU A 67 16.83 6.85 17.60
C GLU A 67 17.70 6.28 18.73
N GLU A 68 17.82 4.96 18.81
CA GLU A 68 18.64 4.26 19.79
C GLU A 68 20.14 4.24 19.40
N GLY A 69 20.53 4.98 18.35
CA GLY A 69 21.93 5.15 17.95
C GLY A 69 22.54 3.93 17.27
N ARG A 70 21.74 2.94 16.87
CA ARG A 70 22.19 1.73 16.17
C ARG A 70 22.22 1.86 14.65
N GLY A 71 21.92 3.05 14.11
CA GLY A 71 22.08 3.35 12.70
C GLY A 71 23.55 3.35 12.28
N LEU A 72 23.81 2.92 11.04
CA LEU A 72 25.13 3.06 10.43
C LEU A 72 25.52 4.54 10.33
N ARG A 73 26.77 4.85 10.68
CA ARG A 73 27.34 6.20 10.57
C ARG A 73 28.54 6.14 9.65
N PHE A 74 28.57 7.04 8.68
CA PHE A 74 29.66 7.18 7.73
C PHE A 74 30.42 8.48 7.99
N GLY A 75 31.73 8.47 7.77
CA GLY A 75 32.59 9.64 8.03
C GLY A 75 32.51 10.68 6.92
N ASN A 76 32.09 10.30 5.73
CA ASN A 76 31.93 11.16 4.56
C ASN A 76 30.83 10.62 3.63
N THR A 77 30.49 11.39 2.60
CA THR A 77 29.46 11.02 1.62
C THR A 77 29.89 9.89 0.68
N GLU A 78 31.19 9.76 0.43
CA GLU A 78 31.77 8.77 -0.48
C GLU A 78 31.63 7.35 0.11
N ASP A 79 31.90 7.19 1.40
CA ASP A 79 31.70 5.96 2.16
C ASP A 79 30.21 5.54 2.19
N LEU A 80 29.29 6.50 2.31
CA LEU A 80 27.84 6.24 2.27
C LEU A 80 27.40 5.76 0.88
N CYS A 81 27.85 6.43 -0.18
CA CYS A 81 27.55 6.03 -1.57
C CYS A 81 28.06 4.61 -1.86
N ASN A 82 29.31 4.31 -1.46
CA ASN A 82 29.89 2.98 -1.61
C ASN A 82 29.09 1.88 -0.87
N ASP A 83 28.53 2.16 0.32
CA ASP A 83 27.69 1.20 1.06
C ASP A 83 26.31 0.99 0.41
N LEU A 84 25.74 2.05 -0.17
CA LEU A 84 24.43 2.02 -0.83
C LEU A 84 24.46 1.51 -2.27
N ASP A 85 25.64 1.18 -2.80
CA ASP A 85 25.85 0.73 -4.19
C ASP A 85 25.33 1.75 -5.22
N ILE A 86 25.51 3.05 -4.93
CA ILE A 86 25.10 4.20 -5.77
C ILE A 86 26.23 5.21 -5.98
#